data_AF-A0A4C1T181-F1
#
_entry.id   AF-A0A4C1T181-F1
#
_cell.length_a   1.000
_cell.length_b   1.000
_cell.length_c   1.000
_cell.angle_alpha   90.00
_cell.angle_beta   90.00
_cell.angle_gamma   90.00
#
_symmetry.space_group_name_H-M   'P 1'
#
loop_
_entity.id
_entity.type
_entity.pdbx_description
1 polymer ?
#
loop_
_entity_poly.entity_id
_entity_poly.type
_entity_poly.pdbx_seq_one_letter_code
_entity_poly.pdbx_strand_id
1 'polypeptide(L)'
;MVKLNNTFNAFASCYLLLLQVYSGWCQQTLAKAVVQIFKGNEYRCAGTLIRNNFVLTAAHCLGEEIVTTDVSVLAGASIDGNVSVRSAVSHKFVPDKNNLIAKDMNIAVLKLEKSVAGPNIQVASMLSYSMAKWR
;
A
#
# COMPACT_ATOMS: atom_id res chain seq x y z
N MET A 1 33.63 1.36 -4.02
CA MET A 1 33.73 -0.06 -4.41
C MET A 1 33.10 -0.91 -3.32
N VAL A 2 31.91 -1.45 -3.56
CA VAL A 2 31.46 -2.69 -2.90
C VAL A 2 30.93 -3.56 -4.03
N LYS A 3 31.76 -4.52 -4.46
CA LYS A 3 31.36 -5.61 -5.34
C LYS A 3 30.71 -6.66 -4.45
N LEU A 4 29.43 -6.95 -4.67
CA LEU A 4 28.82 -8.19 -4.21
C LEU A 4 28.63 -9.09 -5.43
N ASN A 5 29.71 -9.80 -5.78
CA ASN A 5 29.66 -10.92 -6.71
C ASN A 5 29.64 -12.20 -5.88
N ASN A 6 28.51 -12.94 -5.93
CA ASN A 6 28.46 -14.31 -6.45
C ASN A 6 27.20 -15.04 -5.93
N THR A 7 26.37 -15.43 -6.89
CA THR A 7 25.64 -16.71 -6.96
C THR A 7 24.95 -17.20 -5.69
N PHE A 8 23.67 -16.87 -5.54
CA PHE A 8 22.71 -17.82 -4.98
C PHE A 8 21.59 -18.04 -5.97
N ASN A 9 21.75 -19.12 -6.75
CA ASN A 9 20.63 -19.80 -7.37
C ASN A 9 19.64 -20.16 -6.25
N ALA A 10 18.50 -19.49 -6.21
CA ALA A 10 17.36 -19.90 -5.41
C ALA A 10 16.06 -19.74 -6.21
N PHE A 11 16.08 -20.19 -7.47
CA PHE A 11 14.92 -20.84 -8.06
C PHE A 11 14.83 -22.25 -7.46
N ALA A 12 14.28 -22.37 -6.25
CA ALA A 12 13.88 -23.67 -5.72
C ALA A 12 12.85 -23.51 -4.58
N SER A 13 11.62 -23.94 -4.90
CA SER A 13 10.57 -24.36 -3.98
C SER A 13 9.92 -23.31 -3.07
N CYS A 14 8.91 -22.61 -3.63
CA CYS A 14 7.74 -22.19 -2.87
C CYS A 14 6.68 -23.32 -2.81
N TYR A 15 7.13 -24.58 -2.83
CA TYR A 15 6.31 -25.77 -2.59
C TYR A 15 6.80 -26.41 -1.29
N LEU A 16 5.85 -26.58 -0.36
CA LEU A 16 5.91 -27.25 0.94
C LEU A 16 5.84 -26.32 2.17
N LEU A 17 4.66 -26.40 2.80
CA LEU A 17 4.43 -26.48 4.25
C LEU A 17 4.72 -25.24 5.10
N LEU A 18 3.64 -24.49 5.38
CA LEU A 18 3.18 -24.03 6.72
C LEU A 18 4.14 -23.41 7.75
N LEU A 19 5.41 -23.08 7.45
CA LEU A 19 6.36 -22.61 8.49
C LEU A 19 7.17 -21.36 8.13
N GLN A 20 6.76 -20.54 7.15
CA GLN A 20 7.50 -19.31 6.81
C GLN A 20 7.14 -18.06 7.64
N VAL A 21 6.36 -18.19 8.73
CA VAL A 21 6.06 -17.04 9.60
C VAL A 21 7.23 -16.72 10.57
N TYR A 22 8.25 -17.58 10.69
CA TYR A 22 9.21 -17.49 11.80
C TYR A 22 10.53 -16.73 11.56
N SER A 23 10.84 -16.23 10.35
CA SER A 23 12.16 -15.62 10.11
C SER A 23 12.16 -14.22 9.46
N GLY A 24 11.02 -13.53 9.39
CA GLY A 24 11.01 -12.10 9.04
C GLY A 24 11.36 -11.75 7.59
N TRP A 25 11.56 -12.74 6.73
CA TRP A 25 11.73 -12.52 5.29
C TRP A 25 10.35 -12.36 4.66
N CYS A 26 9.84 -11.14 4.68
CA CYS A 26 8.68 -10.78 3.88
C CYS A 26 9.05 -10.99 2.41
N GLN A 27 8.47 -12.01 1.78
CA GLN A 27 8.63 -12.27 0.35
C GLN A 27 8.11 -11.03 -0.41
N GLN A 28 9.01 -10.11 -0.76
CA GLN A 28 8.67 -8.84 -1.41
C GLN A 28 7.91 -9.03 -2.74
N THR A 29 8.01 -10.22 -3.34
CA THR A 29 7.30 -10.63 -4.54
C THR A 29 5.81 -10.99 -4.34
N LEU A 30 5.34 -11.19 -3.10
CA LEU A 30 3.95 -11.60 -2.81
C LEU A 30 3.02 -10.44 -2.45
N ALA A 31 3.53 -9.32 -1.97
CA ALA A 31 2.71 -8.21 -1.46
C ALA A 31 2.35 -7.17 -2.56
N LYS A 32 1.79 -7.64 -3.68
CA LYS A 32 1.51 -6.80 -4.88
C LYS A 32 0.48 -5.67 -4.69
N ALA A 33 -0.29 -5.72 -3.61
CA ALA A 33 -1.26 -4.67 -3.25
C ALA A 33 -0.69 -3.61 -2.31
N VAL A 34 0.51 -3.81 -1.76
CA VAL A 34 1.15 -2.83 -0.90
C VAL A 34 1.69 -1.69 -1.74
N VAL A 35 1.40 -0.47 -1.31
CA VAL A 35 1.90 0.76 -1.94
C VAL A 35 2.62 1.62 -0.92
N GLN A 36 3.53 2.45 -1.39
CA GLN A 36 4.25 3.41 -0.56
C GLN A 36 3.66 4.80 -0.78
N ILE A 37 3.46 5.55 0.30
CA ILE A 37 2.91 6.90 0.30
C ILE A 37 4.03 7.86 0.64
N PHE A 38 4.21 8.86 -0.21
CA PHE A 38 5.23 9.88 -0.08
C PHE A 38 4.60 11.26 0.10
N LYS A 39 5.27 12.09 0.91
CA LYS A 39 5.03 13.54 0.96
C LYS A 39 6.24 14.22 0.33
N GLY A 40 6.05 14.81 -0.85
CA GLY A 40 7.16 15.14 -1.74
C GLY A 40 8.05 13.94 -2.03
N ASN A 41 9.32 14.02 -1.62
CA ASN A 41 10.31 12.95 -1.81
C ASN A 41 10.50 12.08 -0.56
N GLU A 42 9.84 12.39 0.55
CA GLU A 42 9.99 11.66 1.80
C GLU A 42 8.97 10.51 1.90
N TYR A 43 9.44 9.30 2.18
CA TYR A 43 8.56 8.17 2.49
C TYR A 43 7.83 8.44 3.81
N ARG A 44 6.50 8.33 3.79
CA ARG A 44 5.68 8.63 4.96
C ARG A 44 5.03 7.40 5.56
N CYS A 45 4.34 6.62 4.74
CA CYS A 45 3.53 5.49 5.18
C CYS A 45 3.37 4.45 4.08
N ALA A 46 2.81 3.30 4.44
CA ALA A 46 2.29 2.32 3.49
C ALA A 46 0.77 2.50 3.30
N GLY A 47 0.25 1.88 2.25
CA GLY A 47 -1.18 1.72 2.01
C GLY A 47 -1.49 0.44 1.25
N THR A 48 -2.78 0.21 1.00
CA THR A 48 -3.27 -0.94 0.25
C THR A 48 -4.06 -0.47 -0.96
N LEU A 49 -3.70 -0.95 -2.15
CA LEU A 49 -4.43 -0.68 -3.38
C LEU A 49 -5.74 -1.49 -3.38
N ILE A 50 -6.88 -0.80 -3.25
CA ILE A 50 -8.22 -1.42 -3.20
C ILE A 50 -8.99 -1.28 -4.52
N ARG A 51 -8.52 -0.41 -5.41
CA ARG A 51 -8.83 -0.33 -6.85
C ARG A 51 -7.62 0.25 -7.57
N ASN A 52 -7.52 0.13 -8.89
CA ASN A 52 -6.38 0.66 -9.67
C ASN A 52 -6.10 2.16 -9.44
N ASN A 53 -7.05 2.93 -8.91
CA ASN A 53 -6.90 4.34 -8.57
C ASN A 53 -7.36 4.70 -7.15
N PHE A 54 -7.57 3.72 -6.27
CA PHE A 54 -7.94 3.96 -4.87
C PHE A 54 -7.03 3.21 -3.92
N VAL A 55 -6.51 3.94 -2.94
CA VAL A 55 -5.62 3.40 -1.90
C VAL A 55 -6.26 3.60 -0.54
N LEU A 56 -6.30 2.53 0.25
CA LEU A 56 -6.67 2.55 1.65
C LEU A 56 -5.42 2.79 2.51
N THR A 57 -5.51 3.69 3.47
CA THR A 57 -4.44 3.96 4.44
C THR A 57 -5.04 4.49 5.75
N ALA A 58 -4.19 4.87 6.69
CA ALA A 58 -4.62 5.46 7.94
C ALA A 58 -4.70 7.00 7.83
N ALA A 59 -5.66 7.62 8.52
CA ALA A 59 -5.83 9.06 8.49
C ALA A 59 -4.60 9.82 9.02
N HIS A 60 -3.97 9.31 10.08
CA HIS A 60 -2.78 9.93 10.67
C HIS A 60 -1.57 9.97 9.73
N CYS A 61 -1.52 9.10 8.71
CA CYS A 61 -0.45 9.11 7.70
C CYS A 61 -0.45 10.39 6.85
N LEU A 62 -1.60 11.06 6.74
CA LEU A 62 -1.77 12.28 5.95
C LEU A 62 -1.41 13.55 6.75
N GLY A 63 -1.14 13.42 8.05
CA GLY A 63 -0.84 14.53 8.95
C GLY A 63 -2.07 15.37 9.31
N GLU A 64 -1.84 16.48 10.03
CA GLU A 64 -2.91 17.39 10.44
C GLU A 64 -3.38 18.31 9.30
N GLU A 65 -2.46 18.65 8.39
CA GLU A 65 -2.73 19.45 7.19
C GLU A 65 -3.20 18.56 6.03
N ILE A 66 -4.50 18.28 6.00
CA ILE A 66 -5.18 17.60 4.90
C ILE A 66 -4.95 18.35 3.55
N VAL A 67 -4.59 19.64 3.63
CA VAL A 67 -4.33 20.59 2.52
C VAL A 67 -3.02 20.31 1.75
N THR A 68 -2.11 19.49 2.28
CA THR A 68 -0.81 19.24 1.62
C THR A 68 -0.99 18.68 0.19
N THR A 69 -0.68 19.48 -0.83
CA THR A 69 -0.89 19.14 -2.25
C THR A 69 0.13 18.14 -2.80
N ASP A 70 1.19 17.87 -2.05
CA ASP A 70 2.32 17.04 -2.51
C ASP A 70 2.29 15.64 -1.90
N VAL A 71 1.21 14.90 -2.12
CA VAL A 71 1.12 13.48 -1.75
C VAL A 71 1.12 12.64 -3.02
N SER A 72 1.99 11.63 -3.06
CA SER A 72 2.06 10.68 -4.17
C SER A 72 2.18 9.25 -3.67
N VAL A 73 1.72 8.32 -4.49
CA VAL A 73 1.73 6.89 -4.22
C VAL A 73 2.63 6.19 -5.23
N LEU A 74 3.50 5.31 -4.73
CA LEU A 74 4.33 4.41 -5.52
C LEU A 74 3.80 2.98 -5.37
N ALA A 75 3.38 2.37 -6.48
CA ALA A 75 2.90 1.00 -6.55
C ALA A 75 3.90 0.11 -7.32
N GLY A 76 3.95 -1.19 -6.99
CA GLY A 76 4.83 -2.15 -7.68
C GLY A 76 6.31 -1.97 -7.37
N ALA A 77 6.64 -1.31 -6.26
CA ALA A 77 8.01 -1.15 -5.80
C ALA A 77 8.65 -2.53 -5.55
N SER A 78 9.85 -2.71 -6.07
CA SER A 78 10.65 -3.93 -5.99
C SER A 78 12.11 -3.54 -5.75
N ILE A 79 12.90 -4.47 -5.22
CA ILE A 79 14.33 -4.26 -4.89
C ILE A 79 15.17 -3.79 -6.08
N ASP A 80 14.77 -4.13 -7.30
CA ASP A 80 15.43 -3.72 -8.54
C ASP A 80 14.95 -2.35 -9.05
N GLY A 81 13.88 -1.77 -8.47
CA GLY A 81 13.39 -0.42 -8.73
C GLY A 81 12.75 -0.18 -10.10
N ASN A 82 12.81 -1.16 -11.01
CA ASN A 82 12.60 -0.96 -12.45
C ASN A 82 11.14 -0.92 -12.90
N VAL A 83 10.18 -1.38 -12.08
CA VAL A 83 8.79 -1.62 -12.51
C VAL A 83 7.76 -0.90 -11.65
N SER A 84 8.18 0.15 -10.94
CA SER A 84 7.29 0.91 -10.06
C SER A 84 6.53 2.01 -10.80
N VAL A 85 5.28 2.23 -10.43
CA VAL A 85 4.41 3.28 -11.01
C VAL A 85 4.06 4.28 -9.93
N ARG A 86 4.40 5.56 -10.17
CA ARG A 86 4.07 6.67 -9.27
C ARG A 86 2.87 7.46 -9.77
N SER A 87 1.95 7.80 -8.88
CA SER A 87 0.75 8.59 -9.18
C SER A 87 0.50 9.62 -8.08
N ALA A 88 0.22 10.86 -8.46
CA ALA A 88 -0.17 11.90 -7.51
C ALA A 88 -1.58 11.63 -6.96
N VAL A 89 -1.88 12.18 -5.78
CA VAL A 89 -3.19 12.05 -5.14
C VAL A 89 -4.07 13.24 -5.50
N SER A 90 -5.13 12.98 -6.27
CA SER A 90 -6.13 13.97 -6.66
C SER A 90 -7.09 14.36 -5.53
N HIS A 91 -7.37 13.43 -4.62
CA HIS A 91 -8.35 13.63 -3.55
C HIS A 91 -8.06 12.74 -2.35
N LYS A 92 -8.35 13.26 -1.15
CA LYS A 92 -8.21 12.55 0.12
C LYS A 92 -9.58 12.48 0.79
N PHE A 93 -10.06 11.29 1.05
CA PHE A 93 -11.27 11.05 1.84
C PHE A 93 -10.85 10.71 3.26
N VAL A 94 -11.06 11.64 4.17
CA VAL A 94 -10.74 11.49 5.60
C VAL A 94 -12.03 11.76 6.38
N PRO A 95 -12.39 10.90 7.36
CA PRO A 95 -13.52 11.16 8.25
C PRO A 95 -13.42 12.53 8.93
N ASP A 96 -14.55 13.21 9.10
CA ASP A 96 -14.59 14.54 9.72
C ASP A 96 -14.20 14.47 11.21
N LYS A 97 -13.14 15.20 11.59
CA LYS A 97 -12.65 15.27 12.97
C LYS A 97 -13.67 15.85 13.96
N ASN A 98 -14.68 16.59 13.50
CA ASN A 98 -15.72 17.17 14.34
C ASN A 98 -16.82 16.16 14.71
N ASN A 99 -16.94 15.07 13.95
CA ASN A 99 -17.88 14.01 14.25
C ASN A 99 -17.28 13.10 15.35
N LEU A 100 -17.96 13.01 16.49
CA LEU A 100 -17.52 12.20 17.63
C LEU A 100 -17.28 10.71 17.28
N ILE A 101 -18.05 10.18 16.33
CA ILE A 101 -17.89 8.81 15.82
C ILE A 101 -16.63 8.68 14.94
N ALA A 102 -16.26 9.75 14.24
CA ALA A 102 -15.12 9.80 13.34
C ALA A 102 -13.80 10.18 14.03
N LYS A 103 -13.83 10.78 15.23
CA LYS A 103 -12.63 11.05 16.04
C LYS A 103 -11.83 9.78 16.33
N ASP A 104 -12.50 8.64 16.46
CA ASP A 104 -11.86 7.35 16.67
C ASP A 104 -11.50 6.62 15.36
N MET A 105 -11.91 7.16 14.19
CA MET A 105 -11.70 6.52 12.89
C MET A 105 -10.35 6.92 12.28
N ASN A 106 -9.36 6.06 12.50
CA ASN A 106 -8.03 6.21 11.91
C ASN A 106 -7.93 5.58 10.51
N ILE A 107 -8.82 5.96 9.59
CA ILE A 107 -8.90 5.42 8.22
C ILE A 107 -9.00 6.56 7.21
N ALA A 108 -8.36 6.40 6.05
CA ALA A 108 -8.47 7.33 4.94
C ALA A 108 -8.39 6.59 3.60
N VAL A 109 -9.01 7.17 2.57
CA VAL A 109 -8.93 6.68 1.20
C VAL A 109 -8.35 7.77 0.31
N LEU A 110 -7.37 7.41 -0.52
CA LEU A 110 -6.74 8.30 -1.48
C LEU A 110 -7.21 7.95 -2.88
N LYS A 111 -7.64 8.96 -3.64
CA LYS A 111 -7.92 8.84 -5.08
C LYS A 111 -6.70 9.30 -5.87
N LEU A 112 -6.14 8.41 -6.67
CA LEU A 112 -5.00 8.70 -7.53
C LEU A 112 -5.45 9.50 -8.77
N GLU A 113 -4.61 10.41 -9.25
CA GLU A 113 -4.84 11.13 -10.52
C GLU A 113 -4.83 10.17 -11.70
N LYS A 114 -3.88 9.22 -11.69
CA LYS A 114 -3.75 8.18 -12.71
C LYS A 114 -3.89 6.81 -12.08
N SER A 115 -4.60 5.92 -12.76
CA SER A 115 -4.66 4.52 -12.39
C SER A 115 -3.27 3.89 -12.49
N VAL A 116 -2.91 3.05 -11.53
CA VAL A 116 -1.67 2.29 -11.49
C VAL A 116 -1.94 0.84 -11.90
N ALA A 117 -1.12 0.32 -12.80
CA ALA A 117 -1.20 -1.05 -13.30
C ALA A 117 0.19 -1.52 -13.72
N GLY A 118 0.46 -2.82 -13.58
CA GLY A 118 1.75 -3.41 -13.91
C GLY A 118 1.85 -4.85 -13.42
N PRO A 119 2.89 -5.59 -13.82
CA PRO A 119 3.04 -7.02 -13.49
C PRO A 119 3.21 -7.28 -11.98
N ASN A 120 3.67 -6.27 -11.23
CA ASN A 120 3.89 -6.30 -9.79
C ASN A 120 2.82 -5.54 -9.00
N ILE A 121 1.69 -5.19 -9.62
CA ILE A 121 0.61 -4.42 -9.00
C ILE A 121 -0.67 -5.25 -9.03
N GLN A 122 -1.29 -5.44 -7.87
CA GLN A 122 -2.56 -6.15 -7.74
C GLN A 122 -3.48 -5.41 -6.78
N VAL A 123 -4.78 -5.42 -7.07
CA VAL A 123 -5.80 -4.89 -6.17
C VAL A 123 -6.13 -5.91 -5.09
N ALA A 124 -6.14 -5.48 -3.84
CA ALA A 124 -6.65 -6.27 -2.73
C ALA A 124 -8.19 -6.29 -2.72
N SER A 125 -8.76 -7.46 -2.48
CA SER A 125 -10.19 -7.62 -2.27
C SER A 125 -10.60 -7.06 -0.90
N MET A 126 -11.70 -6.32 -0.84
CA MET A 126 -12.31 -5.88 0.41
C MET A 126 -13.46 -6.80 0.80
N LEU A 127 -13.52 -7.17 2.08
CA LEU A 127 -14.66 -7.91 2.62
C LEU A 127 -15.81 -6.93 2.85
N SER A 128 -17.01 -7.33 2.45
CA SER A 128 -18.25 -6.63 2.79
C SER A 128 -19.00 -7.47 3.81
N TYR A 129 -19.20 -6.94 5.02
CA TYR A 129 -20.09 -7.56 5.99
C TYR A 129 -21.48 -6.95 5.86
N SER A 130 -22.45 -7.76 5.42
CA SER A 130 -23.86 -7.40 5.44
C SER A 130 -24.46 -7.84 6.77
N MET A 131 -24.95 -6.90 7.57
CA MET A 131 -25.68 -7.19 8.82
C MET A 131 -27.11 -7.74 8.57
N ALA A 132 -27.34 -8.46 7.48
CA ALA A 132 -28.63 -9.05 7.15
C ALA A 132 -28.85 -10.42 7.85
N LYS A 133 -28.58 -10.54 9.15
CA LYS A 133 -29.02 -11.69 9.96
C LYS A 133 -28.85 -11.49 11.46
N TRP A 134 -29.53 -10.49 12.02
CA TRP A 134 -29.89 -10.50 13.44
C TRP A 134 -31.42 -10.41 13.52
N ARG A 135 -32.07 -11.57 13.33
CA ARG A 135 -33.44 -11.84 13.77
C ARG A 135 -33.37 -13.04 14.70
#